data_AF-A0A3D2U295-F1
#
_entry.id   AF-A0A3D2U295-F1
#
_cell.length_a   1.000
_cell.length_b   1.000
_cell.length_c   1.000
_cell.angle_alpha   90.00
_cell.angle_beta   90.00
_cell.angle_gamma   90.00
#
_symmetry.space_group_name_H-M   'P 1'
#
loop_
_entity.id
_entity.type
_entity.pdbx_description
1 polymer ?
#
loop_
_entity_poly.entity_id
_entity_poly.type
_entity_poly.pdbx_seq_one_letter_code
_entity_poly.pdbx_strand_id
1 'polypeptide(L)'
;MRDKSHSRHSWCSICLPVVIVLAGVMAGCDRSPPPENNSTTAPVPTPSDPNADPFSQPDTAVRTLLKAFQTGEAGVIWDSLPPRHHEEINAFVREFASKLDPVVWERLFIVARRIVQLLHDKRDLILGNPDLKLPSVNKRLFTENWTEVIALLQLLVDSELADLETLRKFDGKTFFPETGTRFLKQLVALSAKDPNDPFRKGFDAKVRLVDIDGTKATIGLVMTGNFVMTQQAIDEKPKETQMKVRQVEGVWIVADLDFGLLKMYQDGREMVAGIPDDAIQKNRGPLIKLLATVEEDLDRIELAKTSREFTQALVLAQARINQLVSAGISSDDSAESEDTSTPRGRTVTVVIQGEMTRATRQLIMDRLAKLKRPGGKPKVIDGDGETRIIIPTDRFLQEVVDAVDFGSVGDVDEVERRLTVTLKPQPKQTPQQDGPGN
;
A
#
# COMPACT_ATOMS: atom_id res chain seq x y z
N MET A 1 25.58 9.96 -32.11
CA MET A 1 24.21 9.36 -32.06
C MET A 1 24.08 8.70 -30.69
N ARG A 2 23.79 9.45 -29.62
CA ARG A 2 22.47 9.66 -29.02
C ARG A 2 21.56 8.44 -29.08
N ASP A 3 21.52 7.69 -27.98
CA ASP A 3 20.25 7.26 -27.44
C ASP A 3 20.25 7.49 -25.91
N LYS A 4 19.18 8.11 -25.42
CA LYS A 4 19.03 8.63 -24.05
C LYS A 4 18.04 7.73 -23.31
N SER A 5 18.50 6.87 -22.40
CA SER A 5 17.62 6.27 -21.40
C SER A 5 17.77 7.04 -20.07
N HIS A 6 16.80 7.89 -19.79
CA HIS A 6 16.67 8.59 -18.51
C HIS A 6 16.26 7.59 -17.42
N SER A 7 17.15 7.26 -16.49
CA SER A 7 16.77 6.56 -15.26
C SER A 7 16.08 7.55 -14.31
N ARG A 8 14.84 7.22 -13.91
CA ARG A 8 14.11 7.92 -12.85
C ARG A 8 14.36 7.18 -11.54
N HIS A 9 15.31 7.65 -10.74
CA HIS A 9 15.50 7.20 -9.37
C HIS A 9 14.58 8.02 -8.46
N SER A 10 13.53 7.40 -7.94
CA SER A 10 12.56 8.01 -7.03
C SER A 10 13.07 7.92 -5.60
N TRP A 11 13.80 8.95 -5.15
CA TRP A 11 14.15 9.14 -3.73
C TRP A 11 13.15 10.04 -2.99
N CYS A 12 12.04 10.41 -3.64
CA CYS A 12 10.97 11.22 -3.05
C CYS A 12 9.96 10.42 -2.19
N SER A 13 10.18 9.11 -1.99
CA SER A 13 9.29 8.24 -1.19
C SER A 13 9.59 8.25 0.32
N ILE A 14 10.61 8.96 0.79
CA ILE A 14 11.03 8.88 2.21
C ILE A 14 10.43 10.01 3.08
N CYS A 15 9.91 11.09 2.48
CA CYS A 15 9.29 12.19 3.24
C CYS A 15 7.75 12.14 3.27
N LEU A 16 7.13 11.07 2.75
CA LEU A 16 5.67 10.93 2.70
C LEU A 16 5.09 9.59 3.23
N PRO A 17 5.66 8.88 4.23
CA PRO A 17 5.03 7.66 4.71
C PRO A 17 3.96 7.89 5.79
N VAL A 18 3.77 9.09 6.35
CA VAL A 18 2.76 9.30 7.42
C VAL A 18 1.31 9.21 6.90
N VAL A 19 1.07 9.46 5.60
CA VAL A 19 -0.27 9.34 5.00
C VAL A 19 -0.57 7.93 4.46
N ILE A 20 0.46 7.11 4.22
CA ILE A 20 0.32 5.77 3.61
C ILE A 20 -0.08 4.69 4.65
N VAL A 21 0.14 4.93 5.94
CA VAL A 21 -0.16 3.97 7.03
C VAL A 21 -1.66 3.61 7.11
N LEU A 22 -2.57 4.45 6.60
CA LEU A 22 -4.02 4.21 6.67
C LEU A 22 -4.63 3.46 5.46
N ALA A 23 -3.88 3.21 4.38
CA ALA A 23 -4.42 2.62 3.14
C ALA A 23 -3.89 1.22 2.81
N GLY A 24 -3.10 0.61 3.70
CA GLY A 24 -2.24 -0.54 3.39
C GLY A 24 -2.74 -1.91 3.82
N VAL A 25 -4.03 -2.12 4.05
CA VAL A 25 -4.58 -3.46 4.33
C VAL A 25 -5.74 -3.70 3.38
N MET A 26 -5.83 -4.92 2.83
CA MET A 26 -6.97 -5.53 2.11
C MET A 26 -6.64 -5.95 0.67
N ALA A 27 -5.79 -6.97 0.55
CA ALA A 27 -5.89 -7.96 -0.52
C ALA A 27 -6.04 -9.33 0.18
N GLY A 28 -7.21 -9.95 0.01
CA GLY A 28 -7.54 -11.26 0.60
C GLY A 28 -7.82 -12.24 -0.52
N CYS A 29 -7.00 -13.29 -0.60
CA CYS A 29 -7.10 -14.35 -1.60
C CYS A 29 -8.23 -15.34 -1.30
N ASP A 30 -8.82 -15.82 -2.40
CA ASP A 30 -9.73 -16.94 -2.50
C ASP A 30 -8.97 -18.28 -2.34
N ARG A 31 -9.48 -19.19 -1.52
CA ARG A 31 -9.11 -20.61 -1.54
C ARG A 31 -10.38 -21.44 -1.39
N SER A 32 -10.83 -22.01 -2.50
CA SER A 32 -11.85 -23.06 -2.50
C SER A 32 -11.27 -24.37 -1.92
N PRO A 33 -11.90 -25.02 -0.93
CA PRO A 33 -11.69 -26.43 -0.65
C PRO A 33 -12.61 -27.31 -1.53
N PRO A 34 -12.28 -28.60 -1.75
CA PRO A 34 -13.12 -29.53 -2.50
C PRO A 34 -14.41 -29.90 -1.74
N PRO A 35 -15.45 -30.41 -2.41
CA PRO A 35 -16.77 -30.59 -1.79
C PRO A 35 -16.81 -31.85 -0.92
N GLU A 36 -17.26 -31.74 0.32
CA GLU A 36 -17.76 -32.89 1.07
C GLU A 36 -19.08 -32.61 1.81
N ASN A 37 -19.85 -33.69 1.91
CA ASN A 37 -21.30 -33.79 2.08
C ASN A 37 -21.91 -33.18 3.36
N ASN A 38 -23.16 -32.72 3.17
CA ASN A 38 -24.17 -32.33 4.15
C ASN A 38 -24.24 -33.18 5.43
N SER A 39 -24.40 -32.50 6.56
CA SER A 39 -25.47 -32.81 7.53
C SER A 39 -25.91 -31.55 8.25
N THR A 40 -27.15 -31.16 7.98
CA THR A 40 -27.87 -30.01 8.52
C THR A 40 -28.10 -30.15 10.03
N THR A 41 -27.74 -29.15 10.81
CA THR A 41 -28.43 -28.87 12.09
C THR A 41 -28.57 -27.35 12.24
N ALA A 42 -29.80 -26.90 12.46
CA ALA A 42 -30.17 -25.48 12.53
C ALA A 42 -29.49 -24.75 13.71
N PRO A 43 -29.16 -23.45 13.61
CA PRO A 43 -28.43 -22.74 14.63
C PRO A 43 -29.32 -22.28 15.80
N VAL A 44 -28.81 -22.48 17.01
CA VAL A 44 -29.33 -21.88 18.25
C VAL A 44 -28.82 -20.43 18.34
N PRO A 45 -29.68 -19.42 18.51
CA PRO A 45 -29.24 -18.06 18.79
C PRO A 45 -28.75 -17.95 20.24
N THR A 46 -27.49 -17.60 20.44
CA THR A 46 -26.94 -17.28 21.76
C THR A 46 -27.36 -15.85 22.15
N PRO A 47 -27.90 -15.63 23.37
CA PRO A 47 -28.29 -14.30 23.82
C PRO A 47 -27.06 -13.44 24.11
N SER A 48 -27.02 -12.24 23.55
CA SER A 48 -25.98 -11.23 23.80
C SER A 48 -26.20 -10.57 25.17
N ASP A 49 -25.22 -10.66 26.06
CA ASP A 49 -25.19 -9.84 27.28
C ASP A 49 -24.90 -8.38 26.89
N PRO A 50 -25.80 -7.42 27.14
CA PRO A 50 -25.61 -6.02 26.74
C PRO A 50 -24.46 -5.30 27.47
N ASN A 51 -23.86 -5.91 28.51
CA ASN A 51 -22.69 -5.38 29.21
C ASN A 51 -21.37 -6.10 28.87
N ALA A 52 -21.39 -7.10 27.98
CA ALA A 52 -20.16 -7.75 27.56
C ALA A 52 -19.32 -6.83 26.66
N ASP A 53 -17.99 -6.85 26.85
CA ASP A 53 -17.04 -6.17 25.97
C ASP A 53 -17.34 -6.56 24.50
N PRO A 54 -17.59 -5.60 23.58
CA PRO A 54 -17.96 -5.89 22.20
C PRO A 54 -16.91 -6.72 21.44
N PHE A 55 -15.67 -6.77 21.94
CA PHE A 55 -14.59 -7.55 21.36
C PHE A 55 -14.37 -8.92 22.02
N SER A 56 -15.19 -9.29 23.01
CA SER A 56 -15.10 -10.58 23.73
C SER A 56 -15.75 -11.76 22.99
N GLN A 57 -16.66 -11.48 22.06
CA GLN A 57 -17.30 -12.49 21.19
C GLN A 57 -16.80 -12.34 19.75
N PRO A 58 -16.44 -13.43 19.05
CA PRO A 58 -15.75 -13.36 17.76
C PRO A 58 -16.58 -12.68 16.67
N ASP A 59 -17.87 -12.98 16.60
CA ASP A 59 -18.77 -12.40 15.59
C ASP A 59 -19.10 -10.94 15.90
N THR A 60 -19.27 -10.59 17.18
CA THR A 60 -19.51 -9.22 17.62
C THR A 60 -18.28 -8.35 17.40
N ALA A 61 -17.07 -8.87 17.64
CA ALA A 61 -15.81 -8.20 17.36
C ALA A 61 -15.67 -7.86 15.87
N VAL A 62 -15.90 -8.83 14.98
CA VAL A 62 -15.84 -8.63 13.52
C VAL A 62 -16.90 -7.63 13.06
N ARG A 63 -18.16 -7.73 13.53
CA ARG A 63 -19.21 -6.76 13.21
C ARG A 63 -18.82 -5.34 13.62
N THR A 64 -18.30 -5.20 14.83
CA THR A 64 -17.90 -3.92 15.41
C THR A 64 -16.76 -3.29 14.58
N LEU A 65 -15.76 -4.08 14.22
CA LEU A 65 -14.65 -3.64 13.36
C LEU A 65 -15.14 -3.19 11.97
N LEU A 66 -15.94 -4.01 11.29
CA LEU A 66 -16.49 -3.66 9.97
C LEU A 66 -17.34 -2.37 10.06
N LYS A 67 -18.15 -2.24 11.10
CA LYS A 67 -18.97 -1.05 11.31
C LYS A 67 -18.13 0.19 11.57
N ALA A 68 -17.03 0.06 12.32
CA ALA A 68 -16.11 1.16 12.58
C ALA A 68 -15.46 1.67 11.28
N PHE A 69 -15.06 0.78 10.37
CA PHE A 69 -14.58 1.17 9.03
C PHE A 69 -15.67 1.85 8.19
N GLN A 70 -16.91 1.35 8.20
CA GLN A 70 -18.02 1.97 7.48
C GLN A 70 -18.35 3.39 7.96
N THR A 71 -18.14 3.67 9.24
CA THR A 71 -18.56 4.92 9.89
C THR A 71 -17.41 5.87 10.18
N GLY A 72 -16.18 5.42 9.97
CA GLY A 72 -14.96 6.17 10.21
C GLY A 72 -14.62 6.37 11.69
N GLU A 73 -15.04 5.45 12.56
CA GLU A 73 -14.74 5.49 14.00
C GLU A 73 -13.35 4.90 14.26
N ALA A 74 -12.31 5.68 14.01
CA ALA A 74 -10.92 5.21 14.13
C ALA A 74 -10.55 4.83 15.57
N GLY A 75 -11.17 5.42 16.58
CA GLY A 75 -11.01 4.99 17.98
C GLY A 75 -11.49 3.56 18.21
N VAL A 76 -12.63 3.18 17.62
CA VAL A 76 -13.16 1.80 17.71
C VAL A 76 -12.28 0.83 16.93
N ILE A 77 -11.71 1.26 15.80
CA ILE A 77 -10.70 0.45 15.07
C ILE A 77 -9.48 0.23 15.96
N TRP A 78 -8.98 1.27 16.62
CA TRP A 78 -7.87 1.15 17.57
C TRP A 78 -8.20 0.15 18.69
N ASP A 79 -9.34 0.32 19.36
CA ASP A 79 -9.75 -0.54 20.48
C ASP A 79 -9.99 -2.01 20.06
N SER A 80 -10.29 -2.26 18.77
CA SER A 80 -10.43 -3.61 18.23
C SER A 80 -9.12 -4.38 18.09
N LEU A 81 -7.98 -3.70 18.21
CA LEU A 81 -6.67 -4.33 18.10
C LEU A 81 -6.23 -4.88 19.48
N PRO A 82 -5.62 -6.08 19.51
CA PRO A 82 -4.99 -6.58 20.72
C PRO A 82 -3.92 -5.61 21.28
N PRO A 83 -3.75 -5.51 22.62
CA PRO A 83 -2.82 -4.59 23.27
C PRO A 83 -1.40 -4.54 22.68
N ARG A 84 -0.83 -5.69 22.28
CA ARG A 84 0.48 -5.73 21.63
C ARG A 84 0.59 -4.83 20.39
N HIS A 85 -0.50 -4.67 19.63
CA HIS A 85 -0.51 -3.79 18.45
C HIS A 85 -0.50 -2.32 18.84
N HIS A 86 -1.15 -1.97 19.95
CA HIS A 86 -1.12 -0.60 20.46
C HIS A 86 0.31 -0.20 20.83
N GLU A 87 1.01 -1.10 21.51
CA GLU A 87 2.42 -0.91 21.87
C GLU A 87 3.29 -0.77 20.64
N GLU A 88 3.14 -1.66 19.66
CA GLU A 88 3.94 -1.66 18.44
C GLU A 88 3.72 -0.40 17.59
N ILE A 89 2.47 0.05 17.41
CA ILE A 89 2.15 1.28 16.68
C ILE A 89 2.74 2.50 17.41
N ASN A 90 2.55 2.60 18.72
CA ASN A 90 3.08 3.71 19.51
C ASN A 90 4.61 3.73 19.49
N ALA A 91 5.26 2.58 19.69
CA ALA A 91 6.71 2.48 19.67
C ALA A 91 7.27 2.88 18.30
N PHE A 92 6.69 2.37 17.21
CA PHE A 92 7.11 2.69 15.85
C PHE A 92 7.03 4.19 15.53
N VAL A 93 5.91 4.84 15.84
CA VAL A 93 5.74 6.29 15.57
C VAL A 93 6.72 7.13 16.39
N ARG A 94 6.90 6.78 17.67
CA ARG A 94 7.84 7.49 18.56
C ARG A 94 9.29 7.28 18.14
N GLU A 95 9.65 6.07 17.72
CA GLU A 95 10.99 5.75 17.20
C GLU A 95 11.28 6.58 15.94
N PHE A 96 10.36 6.60 14.99
CA PHE A 96 10.46 7.46 13.81
C PHE A 96 10.66 8.93 14.19
N ALA A 97 9.83 9.46 15.09
CA ALA A 97 9.90 10.86 15.53
C ALA A 97 11.20 11.22 16.26
N SER A 98 11.84 10.24 16.93
CA SER A 98 13.10 10.45 17.62
C SER A 98 14.26 10.77 16.66
N LYS A 99 14.21 10.26 15.43
CA LYS A 99 15.25 10.43 14.39
C LYS A 99 15.13 11.74 13.59
N LEU A 100 14.08 12.52 13.81
CA LEU A 100 13.83 13.74 13.03
C LEU A 100 14.48 14.98 13.66
N ASP A 101 14.97 15.87 12.81
CA ASP A 101 15.42 17.21 13.23
C ASP A 101 14.21 18.14 13.41
N PRO A 102 14.06 18.80 14.58
CA PRO A 102 12.94 19.70 14.83
C PRO A 102 12.78 20.81 13.80
N VAL A 103 13.89 21.40 13.33
CA VAL A 103 13.83 22.54 12.40
C VAL A 103 13.46 22.08 10.99
N VAL A 104 13.99 20.94 10.53
CA VAL A 104 13.57 20.33 9.26
C VAL A 104 12.08 19.94 9.31
N TRP A 105 11.62 19.34 10.41
CA TRP A 105 10.22 18.92 10.57
C TRP A 105 9.25 20.10 10.58
N GLU A 106 9.53 21.12 11.38
CA GLU A 106 8.72 22.34 11.41
C GLU A 106 8.64 22.99 10.03
N ARG A 107 9.79 23.12 9.36
CA ARG A 107 9.86 23.72 8.02
C ARG A 107 9.09 22.91 6.99
N LEU A 108 9.15 21.58 7.06
CA LEU A 108 8.36 20.69 6.21
C LEU A 108 6.86 20.96 6.34
N PHE A 109 6.34 21.11 7.56
CA PHE A 109 4.91 21.39 7.77
C PHE A 109 4.51 22.82 7.37
N ILE A 110 5.40 23.80 7.49
CA ILE A 110 5.19 25.14 6.90
C ILE A 110 4.99 25.02 5.39
N VAL A 111 5.90 24.30 4.70
CA VAL A 111 5.80 24.07 3.25
C VAL A 111 4.52 23.31 2.88
N ALA A 112 4.19 22.25 3.63
CA ALA A 112 2.99 21.46 3.39
C ALA A 112 1.71 22.31 3.50
N ARG A 113 1.59 23.16 4.52
CA ARG A 113 0.45 24.10 4.66
C ARG A 113 0.37 25.06 3.49
N ARG A 114 1.50 25.60 3.03
CA ARG A 114 1.54 26.48 1.84
C ARG A 114 1.09 25.75 0.59
N ILE A 115 1.46 24.48 0.41
CA ILE A 115 0.98 23.66 -0.71
C ILE A 115 -0.54 23.49 -0.64
N VAL A 116 -1.10 23.19 0.54
CA VAL A 116 -2.55 23.04 0.70
C VAL A 116 -3.28 24.36 0.41
N GLN A 117 -2.75 25.48 0.89
CA GLN A 117 -3.27 26.82 0.58
C GLN A 117 -3.18 27.15 -0.92
N LEU A 118 -2.06 26.82 -1.57
CA LEU A 118 -1.91 26.99 -3.01
C LEU A 118 -2.96 26.18 -3.78
N LEU A 119 -3.19 24.92 -3.39
CA LEU A 119 -4.21 24.07 -4.00
C LEU A 119 -5.61 24.68 -3.80
N HIS A 120 -5.89 25.22 -2.61
CA HIS A 120 -7.13 25.95 -2.36
C HIS A 120 -7.29 27.15 -3.31
N ASP A 121 -6.31 28.05 -3.32
CA ASP A 121 -6.40 29.36 -3.98
C ASP A 121 -6.28 29.28 -5.50
N LYS A 122 -5.55 28.29 -6.02
CA LYS A 122 -5.33 28.09 -7.46
C LYS A 122 -6.24 27.03 -8.07
N ARG A 123 -7.33 26.66 -7.39
CA ARG A 123 -8.32 25.68 -7.87
C ARG A 123 -8.67 25.85 -9.35
N ASP A 124 -9.05 27.06 -9.77
CA ASP A 124 -9.52 27.29 -11.14
C ASP A 124 -8.39 27.16 -12.17
N LEU A 125 -7.17 27.57 -11.79
CA LEU A 125 -5.98 27.37 -12.62
C LEU A 125 -5.52 25.91 -12.67
N ILE A 126 -5.86 25.10 -11.68
CA ILE A 126 -5.55 23.67 -11.65
C ILE A 126 -6.60 22.88 -12.44
N LEU A 127 -7.88 23.08 -12.16
CA LEU A 127 -8.99 22.36 -12.77
C LEU A 127 -9.24 22.78 -14.21
N GLY A 128 -9.00 24.05 -14.54
CA GLY A 128 -9.18 24.60 -15.89
C GLY A 128 -7.99 24.35 -16.84
N ASN A 129 -6.96 23.62 -16.41
CA ASN A 129 -5.72 23.48 -17.17
C ASN A 129 -5.64 22.16 -17.94
N PRO A 130 -5.80 22.18 -19.28
CA PRO A 130 -5.78 20.96 -20.08
C PRO A 130 -4.40 20.30 -20.14
N ASP A 131 -3.33 21.05 -19.88
CA ASP A 131 -1.95 20.55 -19.90
C ASP A 131 -1.58 19.82 -18.59
N LEU A 132 -2.36 20.00 -17.53
CA LEU A 132 -2.13 19.34 -16.24
C LEU A 132 -2.70 17.91 -16.27
N LYS A 133 -1.85 16.94 -16.58
CA LYS A 133 -2.17 15.52 -16.44
C LYS A 133 -1.91 15.09 -14.99
N LEU A 134 -2.96 14.95 -14.20
CA LEU A 134 -2.93 14.25 -12.91
C LEU A 134 -3.08 12.75 -13.17
N PRO A 135 -1.99 11.96 -13.14
CA PRO A 135 -2.10 10.50 -13.20
C PRO A 135 -2.74 10.03 -11.89
N SER A 136 -3.41 8.87 -11.92
CA SER A 136 -3.84 8.16 -10.70
C SER A 136 -5.00 8.77 -9.90
N VAL A 137 -5.53 9.94 -10.29
CA VAL A 137 -6.64 10.57 -9.57
C VAL A 137 -7.94 10.39 -10.36
N ASN A 138 -9.01 9.92 -9.70
CA ASN A 138 -10.35 9.96 -10.27
C ASN A 138 -10.74 11.43 -10.48
N LYS A 139 -10.52 11.93 -11.70
CA LYS A 139 -10.72 13.34 -12.05
C LYS A 139 -12.11 13.83 -11.70
N ARG A 140 -13.14 12.97 -11.84
CA ARG A 140 -14.52 13.32 -11.51
C ARG A 140 -14.65 13.59 -10.01
N LEU A 141 -14.28 12.61 -9.17
CA LEU A 141 -14.33 12.76 -7.72
C LEU A 141 -13.52 13.98 -7.23
N PHE A 142 -12.33 14.17 -7.78
CA PHE A 142 -11.43 15.23 -7.37
C PHE A 142 -11.89 16.63 -7.82
N THR A 143 -12.47 16.74 -9.01
CA THR A 143 -13.01 18.03 -9.52
C THR A 143 -14.29 18.42 -8.80
N GLU A 144 -15.19 17.46 -8.58
CA GLU A 144 -16.50 17.68 -7.95
C GLU A 144 -16.37 17.92 -6.43
N ASN A 145 -15.33 17.37 -5.80
CA ASN A 145 -15.14 17.43 -4.34
C ASN A 145 -13.83 18.11 -3.93
N TRP A 146 -13.36 19.06 -4.76
CA TRP A 146 -12.10 19.75 -4.53
C TRP A 146 -11.98 20.28 -3.11
N THR A 147 -12.99 21.02 -2.65
CA THR A 147 -12.99 21.66 -1.33
C THR A 147 -12.88 20.63 -0.20
N GLU A 148 -13.60 19.52 -0.29
CA GLU A 148 -13.53 18.44 0.70
C GLU A 148 -12.18 17.72 0.71
N VAL A 149 -11.57 17.54 -0.47
CA VAL A 149 -10.21 16.97 -0.56
C VAL A 149 -9.19 17.92 0.08
N ILE A 150 -9.28 19.22 -0.19
CA ILE A 150 -8.40 20.22 0.44
C ILE A 150 -8.62 20.26 1.95
N ALA A 151 -9.87 20.21 2.42
CA ALA A 151 -10.16 20.16 3.85
C ALA A 151 -9.55 18.93 4.54
N LEU A 152 -9.56 17.77 3.88
CA LEU A 152 -8.93 16.55 4.38
C LEU A 152 -7.40 16.68 4.45
N LEU A 153 -6.77 17.29 3.45
CA LEU A 153 -5.33 17.59 3.49
C LEU A 153 -4.99 18.62 4.57
N GLN A 154 -5.82 19.66 4.72
CA GLN A 154 -5.67 20.70 5.73
C GLN A 154 -5.71 20.10 7.14
N LEU A 155 -6.65 19.17 7.38
CA LEU A 155 -6.76 18.46 8.65
C LEU A 155 -5.46 17.73 9.03
N LEU A 156 -4.75 17.15 8.06
CA LEU A 156 -3.48 16.46 8.32
C LEU A 156 -2.36 17.45 8.66
N VAL A 157 -2.20 18.52 7.89
CA VAL A 157 -1.10 19.49 8.08
C VAL A 157 -1.28 20.39 9.32
N ASP A 158 -2.52 20.50 9.81
CA ASP A 158 -2.85 21.21 11.05
C ASP A 158 -3.02 20.28 12.25
N SER A 159 -2.84 18.97 12.05
CA SER A 159 -2.92 18.00 13.14
C SER A 159 -1.73 18.10 14.09
N GLU A 160 -1.88 17.47 15.25
CA GLU A 160 -0.80 17.25 16.21
C GLU A 160 0.41 16.47 15.66
N LEU A 161 0.28 15.82 14.49
CA LEU A 161 1.41 15.19 13.78
C LEU A 161 2.43 16.21 13.29
N ALA A 162 2.02 17.47 13.10
CA ALA A 162 2.91 18.56 12.71
C ALA A 162 3.88 18.95 13.83
N ASP A 163 3.52 18.68 15.08
CA ASP A 163 4.34 19.00 16.25
C ASP A 163 5.24 17.81 16.61
N LEU A 164 6.55 18.01 16.48
CA LEU A 164 7.49 16.91 16.69
C LEU A 164 7.53 16.44 18.14
N GLU A 165 7.31 17.32 19.11
CA GLU A 165 7.29 16.94 20.52
C GLU A 165 6.09 16.06 20.86
N THR A 166 4.93 16.39 20.29
CA THR A 166 3.70 15.60 20.40
C THR A 166 3.87 14.26 19.70
N LEU A 167 4.46 14.24 18.50
CA LEU A 167 4.75 13.00 17.78
C LEU A 167 5.74 12.08 18.53
N ARG A 168 6.74 12.64 19.21
CA ARG A 168 7.66 11.87 20.07
C ARG A 168 6.97 11.27 21.29
N LYS A 169 5.82 11.81 21.69
CA LYS A 169 4.97 11.31 22.77
C LYS A 169 3.69 10.67 22.23
N PHE A 170 3.65 10.32 20.95
CA PHE A 170 2.45 9.87 20.27
C PHE A 170 1.72 8.79 21.07
N ASP A 171 0.42 8.95 21.22
CA ASP A 171 -0.45 7.99 21.87
C ASP A 171 -1.67 7.74 21.00
N GLY A 172 -1.70 6.56 20.38
CA GLY A 172 -2.81 6.12 19.54
C GLY A 172 -4.16 6.14 20.28
N LYS A 173 -4.16 5.89 21.60
CA LYS A 173 -5.39 5.92 22.39
C LYS A 173 -6.03 7.31 22.45
N THR A 174 -5.25 8.36 22.26
CA THR A 174 -5.74 9.74 22.17
C THR A 174 -5.95 10.14 20.71
N PHE A 175 -4.96 9.87 19.85
CA PHE A 175 -4.98 10.27 18.45
C PHE A 175 -6.14 9.65 17.64
N PHE A 176 -6.38 8.34 17.76
CA PHE A 176 -7.35 7.66 16.92
C PHE A 176 -8.80 8.05 17.24
N PRO A 177 -9.25 8.14 18.51
CA PRO A 177 -10.58 8.65 18.83
C PRO A 177 -10.81 10.11 18.42
N GLU A 178 -9.76 10.94 18.35
CA GLU A 178 -9.87 12.36 18.02
C GLU A 178 -9.55 12.64 16.55
N THR A 179 -8.28 12.95 16.26
CA THR A 179 -7.81 13.36 14.93
C THR A 179 -8.05 12.26 13.89
N GLY A 180 -7.74 11.00 14.24
CA GLY A 180 -7.95 9.85 13.37
C GLY A 180 -9.42 9.66 12.97
N THR A 181 -10.34 9.80 13.93
CA THR A 181 -11.78 9.67 13.69
C THR A 181 -12.31 10.83 12.86
N ARG A 182 -11.86 12.07 13.12
CA ARG A 182 -12.23 13.22 12.30
C ARG A 182 -11.79 13.04 10.84
N PHE A 183 -10.55 12.58 10.64
CA PHE A 183 -10.00 12.30 9.32
C PHE A 183 -10.78 11.19 8.60
N LEU A 184 -10.97 10.05 9.27
CA LEU A 184 -11.60 8.89 8.66
C LEU A 184 -13.09 9.15 8.36
N LYS A 185 -13.81 9.89 9.21
CA LYS A 185 -15.18 10.34 8.93
C LYS A 185 -15.27 11.23 7.68
N GLN A 186 -14.34 12.18 7.53
CA GLN A 186 -14.30 13.00 6.32
C GLN A 186 -13.98 12.16 5.07
N LEU A 187 -13.05 11.21 5.18
CA LEU A 187 -12.71 10.30 4.10
C LEU A 187 -13.90 9.42 3.70
N VAL A 188 -14.62 8.84 4.67
CA VAL A 188 -15.84 8.06 4.45
C VAL A 188 -16.92 8.93 3.79
N ALA A 189 -17.12 10.17 4.27
CA ALA A 189 -18.10 11.09 3.69
C ALA A 189 -17.76 11.49 2.25
N LEU A 190 -16.48 11.67 1.94
CA LEU A 190 -16.00 11.92 0.58
C LEU A 190 -16.20 10.70 -0.32
N SER A 191 -15.84 9.51 0.17
CA SER A 191 -15.97 8.25 -0.55
C SER A 191 -17.42 7.89 -0.86
N ALA A 192 -18.35 8.21 0.04
CA ALA A 192 -19.79 7.99 -0.15
C ALA A 192 -20.38 8.74 -1.36
N LYS A 193 -19.64 9.69 -1.94
CA LYS A 193 -20.00 10.38 -3.18
C LYS A 193 -19.57 9.62 -4.44
N ASP A 194 -18.72 8.59 -4.33
CA ASP A 194 -18.42 7.68 -5.44
C ASP A 194 -19.48 6.57 -5.52
N PRO A 195 -20.08 6.32 -6.69
CA PRO A 195 -20.88 5.12 -6.93
C PRO A 195 -20.16 3.81 -6.57
N ASN A 196 -18.83 3.77 -6.55
CA ASN A 196 -18.00 2.62 -6.18
C ASN A 196 -17.38 2.77 -4.78
N ASP A 197 -18.05 3.45 -3.85
CA ASP A 197 -17.58 3.66 -2.47
C ASP A 197 -17.08 2.37 -1.79
N PRO A 198 -15.76 2.21 -1.57
CA PRO A 198 -15.20 1.04 -0.89
C PRO A 198 -15.62 0.94 0.58
N PHE A 199 -15.91 2.05 1.27
CA PHE A 199 -16.24 2.00 2.70
C PHE A 199 -17.65 1.47 2.95
N ARG A 200 -18.62 1.87 2.13
CA ARG A 200 -19.98 1.33 2.26
C ARG A 200 -20.13 -0.03 1.61
N LYS A 201 -19.57 -0.25 0.43
CA LYS A 201 -19.76 -1.53 -0.29
C LYS A 201 -18.81 -2.63 0.15
N GLY A 202 -17.58 -2.27 0.52
CA GLY A 202 -16.54 -3.24 0.91
C GLY A 202 -16.69 -3.80 2.33
N PHE A 203 -17.43 -3.12 3.19
CA PHE A 203 -17.59 -3.52 4.60
C PHE A 203 -19.05 -3.81 5.00
N ASP A 204 -20.00 -3.73 4.07
CA ASP A 204 -21.39 -4.17 4.30
C ASP A 204 -21.51 -5.69 4.16
N ALA A 205 -21.44 -6.36 5.31
CA ALA A 205 -21.42 -7.80 5.40
C ALA A 205 -22.34 -8.30 6.51
N LYS A 206 -23.09 -9.36 6.21
CA LYS A 206 -23.74 -10.16 7.24
C LYS A 206 -22.72 -11.11 7.84
N VAL A 207 -22.43 -10.91 9.11
CA VAL A 207 -21.50 -11.73 9.89
C VAL A 207 -22.27 -12.88 10.57
N ARG A 208 -21.69 -14.08 10.57
CA ARG A 208 -22.24 -15.24 11.28
C ARG A 208 -21.13 -16.04 11.91
N LEU A 209 -21.30 -16.46 13.16
CA LEU A 209 -20.42 -17.46 13.76
C LEU A 209 -20.69 -18.83 13.11
N VAL A 210 -19.66 -19.43 12.51
CA VAL A 210 -19.74 -20.75 11.88
C VAL A 210 -19.29 -21.82 12.87
N ASP A 211 -18.17 -21.58 13.54
CA ASP A 211 -17.55 -22.51 14.48
C ASP A 211 -16.70 -21.75 15.50
N ILE A 212 -16.59 -22.28 16.72
CA ILE A 212 -15.73 -21.75 17.79
C ILE A 212 -15.11 -22.90 18.57
N ASP A 213 -13.78 -22.89 18.66
CA ASP A 213 -12.98 -23.83 19.44
C ASP A 213 -11.93 -23.07 20.26
N GLY A 214 -12.21 -22.90 21.55
CA GLY A 214 -11.36 -22.16 22.48
C GLY A 214 -11.04 -20.75 21.98
N THR A 215 -9.78 -20.50 21.64
CA THR A 215 -9.27 -19.20 21.18
C THR A 215 -9.26 -19.05 19.65
N LYS A 216 -9.95 -19.93 18.92
CA LYS A 216 -10.09 -19.89 17.46
C LYS A 216 -11.57 -19.92 17.09
N ALA A 217 -11.94 -19.20 16.05
CA ALA A 217 -13.29 -19.26 15.52
C ALA A 217 -13.27 -19.09 14.00
N THR A 218 -14.32 -19.56 13.36
CA THR A 218 -14.59 -19.34 11.93
C THR A 218 -15.82 -18.45 11.82
N ILE A 219 -15.67 -17.34 11.11
CA ILE A 219 -16.74 -16.39 10.85
C ILE A 219 -17.12 -16.47 9.37
N GLY A 220 -18.41 -16.63 9.10
CA GLY A 220 -19.01 -16.54 7.78
C GLY A 220 -19.37 -15.09 7.48
N LEU A 221 -19.05 -14.64 6.27
CA LEU A 221 -19.38 -13.33 5.74
C LEU A 221 -20.17 -13.49 4.46
N VAL A 222 -21.35 -12.90 4.43
CA VAL A 222 -22.10 -12.71 3.19
C VAL A 222 -22.08 -11.22 2.87
N MET A 223 -21.26 -10.83 1.90
CA MET A 223 -21.20 -9.46 1.42
C MET A 223 -22.51 -9.10 0.72
N THR A 224 -23.08 -7.96 1.06
CA THR A 224 -24.32 -7.44 0.45
C THR A 224 -24.05 -6.50 -0.73
N GLY A 225 -22.77 -6.28 -1.08
CA GLY A 225 -22.35 -5.44 -2.20
C GLY A 225 -21.05 -5.90 -2.88
N ASN A 226 -20.68 -5.22 -3.98
CA ASN A 226 -19.44 -5.46 -4.72
C ASN A 226 -18.22 -5.02 -3.90
N PHE A 227 -17.33 -5.96 -3.60
CA PHE A 227 -16.02 -5.66 -3.01
C PHE A 227 -15.13 -5.03 -4.08
N VAL A 228 -14.78 -3.75 -3.91
CA VAL A 228 -14.11 -2.92 -4.94
C VAL A 228 -12.66 -3.35 -5.19
N MET A 229 -12.05 -4.10 -4.26
CA MET A 229 -10.62 -4.44 -4.32
C MET A 229 -10.29 -5.77 -5.02
N THR A 230 -11.27 -6.59 -5.43
CA THR A 230 -10.98 -7.87 -6.12
C THR A 230 -11.39 -7.92 -7.59
N GLN A 231 -12.05 -6.88 -8.14
CA GLN A 231 -12.56 -6.85 -9.53
C GLN A 231 -13.27 -8.15 -10.02
N GLN A 232 -13.71 -9.02 -9.12
CA GLN A 232 -14.52 -10.16 -9.52
C GLN A 232 -15.95 -9.67 -9.70
N ALA A 233 -16.47 -9.86 -10.92
CA ALA A 233 -17.89 -9.82 -11.15
C ALA A 233 -18.54 -10.83 -10.21
N ILE A 234 -19.46 -10.37 -9.37
CA ILE A 234 -20.23 -11.25 -8.50
C ILE A 234 -21.01 -12.20 -9.42
N ASP A 235 -20.65 -13.49 -9.40
CA ASP A 235 -21.57 -14.57 -9.77
C ASP A 235 -22.90 -14.28 -9.05
N GLU A 236 -24.03 -14.30 -9.74
CA GLU A 236 -25.37 -13.83 -9.32
C GLU A 236 -25.91 -14.41 -7.99
N LYS A 237 -25.14 -15.25 -7.28
CA LYS A 237 -25.47 -15.78 -5.95
C LYS A 237 -24.44 -15.31 -4.91
N PRO A 238 -24.88 -14.63 -3.82
CA PRO A 238 -24.02 -14.31 -2.70
C PRO A 238 -23.39 -15.60 -2.13
N LYS A 239 -22.07 -15.76 -2.27
CA LYS A 239 -21.32 -16.83 -1.60
C LYS A 239 -20.93 -16.38 -0.20
N GLU A 240 -21.12 -17.27 0.77
CA GLU A 240 -20.59 -17.06 2.12
C GLU A 240 -19.08 -17.33 2.09
N THR A 241 -18.29 -16.29 2.35
CA THR A 241 -16.84 -16.40 2.53
C THR A 241 -16.54 -16.69 3.99
N GLN A 242 -15.71 -17.69 4.27
CA GLN A 242 -15.28 -18.00 5.62
C GLN A 242 -13.95 -17.33 5.93
N MET A 243 -13.86 -16.69 7.09
CA MET A 243 -12.63 -16.08 7.61
C MET A 243 -12.27 -16.69 8.96
N LYS A 244 -10.96 -16.85 9.17
CA LYS A 244 -10.43 -17.33 10.45
C LYS A 244 -10.21 -16.15 11.38
N VAL A 245 -10.74 -16.25 12.59
CA VAL A 245 -10.48 -15.30 13.67
C VAL A 245 -9.82 -16.02 14.83
N ARG A 246 -9.00 -15.29 15.58
CA ARG A 246 -8.32 -15.81 16.76
C ARG A 246 -8.40 -14.80 17.90
N GLN A 247 -8.47 -15.32 19.11
CA GLN A 247 -8.37 -14.51 20.31
C GLN A 247 -6.90 -14.31 20.65
N VAL A 248 -6.49 -13.06 20.77
CA VAL A 248 -5.16 -12.64 21.19
C VAL A 248 -5.34 -11.65 22.33
N GLU A 249 -4.80 -11.96 23.51
CA GLU A 249 -4.84 -11.08 24.68
C GLU A 249 -6.28 -10.65 25.07
N GLY A 250 -7.23 -11.58 24.92
CA GLY A 250 -8.65 -11.34 25.20
C GLY A 250 -9.47 -10.76 24.06
N VAL A 251 -8.82 -10.28 22.99
CA VAL A 251 -9.46 -9.61 21.84
C VAL A 251 -9.54 -10.54 20.63
N TRP A 252 -10.71 -10.65 20.01
CA TRP A 252 -10.86 -11.40 18.76
C TRP A 252 -10.45 -10.57 17.55
N ILE A 253 -9.49 -11.08 16.77
CA ILE A 253 -8.97 -10.43 15.57
C ILE A 253 -8.97 -11.40 14.37
N VAL A 254 -9.20 -10.87 13.17
CA VAL A 254 -9.04 -11.62 11.91
C VAL A 254 -7.58 -12.04 11.77
N ALA A 255 -7.33 -13.35 11.61
CA ALA A 255 -5.98 -13.91 11.65
C ALA A 255 -5.04 -13.27 10.60
N ASP A 256 -5.58 -12.98 9.41
CA ASP A 256 -4.81 -12.37 8.32
C ASP A 256 -4.52 -10.88 8.56
N LEU A 257 -5.46 -10.14 9.18
CA LEU A 257 -5.23 -8.75 9.59
C LEU A 257 -4.10 -8.68 10.62
N ASP A 258 -4.15 -9.57 11.61
CA ASP A 258 -3.16 -9.64 12.67
C ASP A 258 -1.77 -9.99 12.13
N PHE A 259 -1.68 -10.96 11.21
CA PHE A 259 -0.44 -11.27 10.50
C PHE A 259 0.07 -10.09 9.66
N GLY A 260 -0.82 -9.45 8.89
CA GLY A 260 -0.49 -8.31 8.05
C GLY A 260 0.07 -7.12 8.84
N LEU A 261 -0.53 -6.82 10.00
CA LEU A 261 -0.05 -5.77 10.91
C LEU A 261 1.35 -6.09 11.44
N LEU A 262 1.60 -7.33 11.87
CA LEU A 262 2.94 -7.74 12.33
C LEU A 262 4.00 -7.58 11.24
N LYS A 263 3.66 -7.91 9.99
CA LYS A 263 4.56 -7.70 8.85
C LYS A 263 4.77 -6.22 8.56
N MET A 264 3.73 -5.41 8.61
CA MET A 264 3.83 -3.96 8.43
C MET A 264 4.77 -3.33 9.46
N TYR A 265 4.71 -3.74 10.74
CA TYR A 265 5.62 -3.21 11.76
C TYR A 265 7.07 -3.66 11.55
N GLN A 266 7.27 -4.92 11.14
CA GLN A 266 8.61 -5.44 10.80
C GLN A 266 9.22 -4.63 9.65
N ASP A 267 8.50 -4.50 8.55
CA ASP A 267 8.94 -3.73 7.38
C ASP A 267 9.19 -2.26 7.75
N GLY A 268 8.28 -1.66 8.52
CA GLY A 268 8.42 -0.29 9.01
C GLY A 268 9.68 -0.09 9.85
N ARG A 269 9.95 -0.99 10.81
CA ARG A 269 11.17 -0.95 11.62
C ARG A 269 12.42 -1.13 10.79
N GLU A 270 12.43 -2.03 9.82
CA GLU A 270 13.57 -2.19 8.92
C GLU A 270 13.82 -0.90 8.11
N MET A 271 12.77 -0.22 7.67
CA MET A 271 12.90 1.08 7.00
C MET A 271 13.46 2.15 7.94
N VAL A 272 12.96 2.24 9.18
CA VAL A 272 13.39 3.23 10.17
C VAL A 272 14.83 2.96 10.65
N ALA A 273 15.20 1.70 10.88
CA ALA A 273 16.56 1.28 11.21
C ALA A 273 17.55 1.51 10.06
N GLY A 274 17.06 1.47 8.81
CA GLY A 274 17.83 1.83 7.63
C GLY A 274 18.17 3.32 7.53
N ILE A 275 17.56 4.19 8.34
CA ILE A 275 17.91 5.60 8.46
C ILE A 275 18.97 5.75 9.55
N PRO A 276 20.22 6.13 9.22
CA PRO A 276 21.23 6.43 10.23
C PRO A 276 20.71 7.45 11.24
N ASP A 277 21.05 7.28 12.52
CA ASP A 277 20.53 8.12 13.61
C ASP A 277 20.83 9.61 13.41
N ASP A 278 21.92 9.91 12.70
CA ASP A 278 22.32 11.27 12.37
C ASP A 278 22.03 11.66 10.92
N ALA A 279 21.32 10.84 10.12
CA ALA A 279 21.12 11.11 8.69
C ALA A 279 20.39 12.44 8.43
N ILE A 280 19.32 12.72 9.17
CA ILE A 280 18.59 13.99 9.02
C ILE A 280 19.39 15.16 9.59
N GLN A 281 20.16 14.95 10.65
CA GLN A 281 21.02 15.97 11.26
C GLN A 281 22.22 16.33 10.37
N LYS A 282 22.95 15.34 9.86
CA LYS A 282 24.05 15.50 8.89
C LYS A 282 23.58 16.18 7.61
N ASN A 283 22.39 15.81 7.14
CA ASN A 283 21.80 16.39 5.93
C ASN A 283 20.92 17.61 6.21
N ARG A 284 20.95 18.17 7.42
CA ARG A 284 20.10 19.30 7.81
C ARG A 284 20.25 20.48 6.86
N GLY A 285 21.49 20.89 6.57
CA GLY A 285 21.77 21.99 5.63
C GLY A 285 21.18 21.75 4.24
N PRO A 286 21.51 20.63 3.57
CA PRO A 286 20.89 20.24 2.30
C PRO A 286 19.36 20.19 2.32
N LEU A 287 18.75 19.62 3.37
CA LEU A 287 17.29 19.51 3.50
C LEU A 287 16.62 20.87 3.68
N ILE A 288 17.18 21.75 4.51
CA ILE A 288 16.68 23.11 4.67
C ILE A 288 16.81 23.90 3.36
N LYS A 289 17.92 23.73 2.63
CA LYS A 289 18.09 24.36 1.31
C LYS A 289 17.06 23.85 0.29
N LEU A 290 16.76 22.55 0.31
CA LEU A 290 15.71 21.97 -0.53
C LEU A 290 14.34 22.57 -0.20
N LEU A 291 13.96 22.62 1.08
CA LEU A 291 12.69 23.20 1.52
C LEU A 291 12.58 24.69 1.16
N ALA A 292 13.66 25.47 1.36
CA ALA A 292 13.70 26.86 0.93
C ALA A 292 13.53 27.02 -0.59
N THR A 293 14.13 26.12 -1.40
CA THR A 293 13.94 26.14 -2.85
C THR A 293 12.49 25.84 -3.23
N VAL A 294 11.86 24.87 -2.56
CA VAL A 294 10.44 24.57 -2.77
C VAL A 294 9.58 25.79 -2.46
N GLU A 295 9.88 26.54 -1.41
CA GLU A 295 9.14 27.78 -1.08
C GLU A 295 9.31 28.87 -2.12
N GLU A 296 10.53 29.10 -2.61
CA GLU A 296 10.75 30.03 -3.72
C GLU A 296 9.99 29.62 -4.99
N ASP A 297 9.83 28.32 -5.21
CA ASP A 297 9.05 27.80 -6.32
C ASP A 297 7.54 27.99 -6.07
N LEU A 298 7.06 27.78 -4.83
CA LEU A 298 5.69 28.08 -4.43
C LEU A 298 5.37 29.56 -4.66
N ASP A 299 6.24 30.49 -4.25
CA ASP A 299 6.06 31.92 -4.50
C ASP A 299 5.83 32.22 -5.99
N ARG A 300 6.60 31.58 -6.88
CA ARG A 300 6.45 31.75 -8.34
C ARG A 300 5.15 31.17 -8.86
N ILE A 301 4.71 30.03 -8.33
CA ILE A 301 3.45 29.40 -8.72
C ILE A 301 2.26 30.24 -8.20
N GLU A 302 2.36 30.81 -7.00
CA GLU A 302 1.37 31.74 -6.43
C GLU A 302 1.22 33.01 -7.28
N LEU A 303 2.30 33.52 -7.86
CA LEU A 303 2.27 34.69 -8.74
C LEU A 303 1.64 34.42 -10.11
N ALA A 304 1.49 33.16 -10.53
CA ALA A 304 0.90 32.82 -11.81
C ALA A 304 -0.57 33.24 -11.88
N LYS A 305 -0.93 33.96 -12.94
CA LYS A 305 -2.31 34.43 -13.20
C LYS A 305 -3.00 33.66 -14.31
N THR A 306 -2.24 32.95 -15.14
CA THR A 306 -2.77 32.17 -16.26
C THR A 306 -2.36 30.71 -16.18
N SER A 307 -3.13 29.81 -16.80
CA SER A 307 -2.82 28.37 -16.82
C SER A 307 -1.44 28.08 -17.43
N ARG A 308 -1.00 28.89 -18.41
CA ARG A 308 0.33 28.75 -19.03
C ARG A 308 1.44 29.11 -18.07
N GLU A 309 1.34 30.26 -17.39
CA GLU A 309 2.31 30.67 -16.37
C GLU A 309 2.39 29.66 -15.24
N PHE A 310 1.23 29.15 -14.80
CA PHE A 310 1.12 28.15 -13.75
C PHE A 310 1.82 26.83 -14.14
N THR A 311 1.53 26.30 -15.33
CA THR A 311 2.21 25.08 -15.84
C THR A 311 3.72 25.29 -15.97
N GLN A 312 4.16 26.45 -16.48
CA GLN A 312 5.58 26.75 -16.62
C GLN A 312 6.28 26.81 -15.27
N ALA A 313 5.68 27.45 -14.26
CA ALA A 313 6.21 27.51 -12.91
C ALA A 313 6.32 26.10 -12.30
N LEU A 314 5.30 25.25 -12.45
CA LEU A 314 5.34 23.85 -11.98
C LEU A 314 6.44 23.02 -12.64
N VAL A 315 6.60 23.13 -13.97
CA VAL A 315 7.63 22.39 -14.71
C VAL A 315 9.03 22.81 -14.26
N LEU A 316 9.25 24.11 -14.05
CA LEU A 316 10.52 24.63 -13.54
C LEU A 316 10.79 24.15 -12.11
N ALA A 317 9.78 24.17 -11.24
CA ALA A 317 9.89 23.67 -9.88
C ALA A 317 10.28 22.18 -9.86
N GLN A 318 9.57 21.35 -10.64
CA GLN A 318 9.89 19.93 -10.77
C GLN A 318 11.32 19.69 -11.28
N ALA A 319 11.77 20.49 -12.26
CA ALA A 319 13.12 20.37 -12.79
C ALA A 319 14.19 20.71 -11.73
N ARG A 320 13.98 21.75 -10.93
CA ARG A 320 14.89 22.15 -9.84
C ARG A 320 14.94 21.14 -8.71
N ILE A 321 13.79 20.63 -8.29
CA ILE A 321 13.71 19.55 -7.30
C ILE A 321 14.48 18.34 -7.80
N ASN A 322 14.29 17.92 -9.05
CA ASN A 322 15.03 16.80 -9.64
C ASN A 322 16.54 17.05 -9.66
N GLN A 323 16.99 18.27 -9.97
CA GLN A 323 18.40 18.65 -9.95
C GLN A 323 18.98 18.58 -8.53
N LEU A 324 18.29 19.12 -7.53
CA LEU A 324 18.74 19.10 -6.14
C LEU A 324 18.80 17.68 -5.58
N VAL A 325 17.79 16.86 -5.86
CA VAL A 325 17.79 15.43 -5.47
C VAL A 325 18.97 14.70 -6.13
N SER A 326 19.23 14.95 -7.42
CA SER A 326 20.38 14.31 -8.11
C SER A 326 21.74 14.78 -7.58
N ALA A 327 21.86 16.05 -7.18
CA ALA A 327 23.09 16.61 -6.63
C ALA A 327 23.39 16.07 -5.21
N GLY A 328 22.36 15.87 -4.39
CA GLY A 328 22.50 15.26 -3.05
C GLY A 328 22.88 13.77 -3.07
N ILE A 329 22.58 13.05 -4.16
CA ILE A 329 22.99 11.65 -4.36
C ILE A 329 24.47 11.54 -4.79
N SER A 330 25.06 12.60 -5.31
CA SER A 330 26.38 12.56 -5.97
C SER A 330 27.55 12.90 -5.04
N SER A 331 27.31 13.19 -3.76
CA SER A 331 28.34 13.74 -2.86
C SER A 331 28.77 12.84 -1.70
N ASP A 332 28.50 11.53 -1.71
CA ASP A 332 29.20 10.57 -0.87
C ASP A 332 29.11 9.15 -1.46
N ASP A 333 30.20 8.37 -1.33
CA ASP A 333 30.40 6.97 -1.73
C ASP A 333 30.71 6.64 -3.21
N SER A 334 31.87 7.12 -3.68
CA SER A 334 32.78 6.26 -4.45
C SER A 334 33.63 5.42 -3.49
N ALA A 335 33.04 4.35 -2.95
CA ALA A 335 33.77 3.25 -2.34
C ALA A 335 33.13 1.93 -2.80
N GLU A 336 33.87 1.19 -3.62
CA GLU A 336 33.58 -0.20 -3.97
C GLU A 336 33.53 -1.04 -2.69
N SER A 337 32.35 -1.50 -2.29
CA SER A 337 32.20 -2.56 -1.29
C SER A 337 31.47 -3.73 -1.92
N GLU A 338 32.13 -4.89 -1.90
CA GLU A 338 31.64 -6.17 -2.43
C GLU A 338 30.26 -6.53 -1.89
N ASP A 339 29.38 -6.82 -2.84
CA ASP A 339 27.95 -7.08 -2.73
C ASP A 339 27.68 -8.44 -2.04
N THR A 340 27.63 -8.45 -0.70
CA THR A 340 27.06 -9.57 0.10
C THR A 340 25.77 -9.20 0.82
N SER A 341 25.19 -8.04 0.51
CA SER A 341 23.91 -7.63 1.11
C SER A 341 22.75 -8.43 0.51
N THR A 342 22.04 -9.15 1.37
CA THR A 342 20.71 -9.67 1.07
C THR A 342 19.83 -8.52 0.54
N PRO A 343 19.04 -8.70 -0.54
CA PRO A 343 18.32 -7.58 -1.13
C PRO A 343 17.32 -6.98 -0.14
N ARG A 344 17.61 -5.79 0.38
CA ARG A 344 16.67 -5.01 1.22
C ARG A 344 15.56 -4.42 0.35
N GLY A 345 14.31 -4.82 0.57
CA GLY A 345 13.10 -4.33 -0.13
C GLY A 345 12.24 -5.44 -0.76
N ARG A 346 11.01 -5.09 -1.17
CA ARG A 346 10.00 -6.03 -1.71
C ARG A 346 10.58 -6.93 -2.80
N THR A 347 10.47 -8.24 -2.62
CA THR A 347 10.80 -9.24 -3.63
C THR A 347 9.52 -9.93 -4.11
N VAL A 348 9.56 -10.51 -5.31
CA VAL A 348 8.57 -11.46 -5.79
C VAL A 348 9.30 -12.75 -6.13
N THR A 349 8.82 -13.87 -5.62
CA THR A 349 9.38 -15.20 -5.91
C THR A 349 8.56 -15.87 -7.00
N VAL A 350 9.14 -16.06 -8.18
CA VAL A 350 8.52 -16.80 -9.28
C VAL A 350 9.03 -18.23 -9.23
N VAL A 351 8.16 -19.19 -8.95
CA VAL A 351 8.48 -20.62 -8.95
C VAL A 351 8.04 -21.22 -10.28
N ILE A 352 8.99 -21.64 -11.09
CA ILE A 352 8.72 -22.22 -12.41
C ILE A 352 8.78 -23.73 -12.29
N GLN A 353 7.69 -24.39 -12.65
CA GLN A 353 7.57 -25.85 -12.65
C GLN A 353 7.79 -26.41 -14.06
N GLY A 354 8.68 -27.40 -14.16
CA GLY A 354 8.99 -28.11 -15.41
C GLY A 354 10.43 -27.95 -15.89
N GLU A 355 10.87 -28.88 -16.75
CA GLU A 355 12.20 -28.83 -17.35
C GLU A 355 12.34 -27.62 -18.29
N MET A 356 13.39 -26.83 -18.09
CA MET A 356 13.69 -25.65 -18.89
C MET A 356 14.91 -25.86 -19.76
N THR A 357 14.77 -25.63 -21.06
CA THR A 357 15.93 -25.49 -21.93
C THR A 357 16.70 -24.21 -21.60
N ARG A 358 18.00 -24.16 -21.91
CA ARG A 358 18.83 -22.95 -21.73
C ARG A 358 18.27 -21.73 -22.47
N ALA A 359 17.68 -21.94 -23.65
CA ALA A 359 17.04 -20.87 -24.43
C ALA A 359 15.77 -20.34 -23.75
N THR A 360 14.92 -21.24 -23.23
CA THR A 360 13.71 -20.86 -22.47
C THR A 360 14.07 -20.13 -21.18
N ARG A 361 15.09 -20.59 -20.46
CA ARG A 361 15.60 -19.94 -19.24
C ARG A 361 16.03 -18.50 -19.51
N GLN A 362 16.82 -18.27 -20.57
CA GLN A 362 17.27 -16.92 -20.92
C GLN A 362 16.10 -15.99 -21.26
N LEU A 363 15.13 -16.48 -22.05
CA LEU A 363 13.94 -15.71 -22.41
C LEU A 363 13.15 -15.28 -21.17
N ILE A 364 12.96 -16.19 -20.22
CA ILE A 364 12.24 -15.91 -18.98
C ILE A 364 13.02 -14.90 -18.12
N MET A 365 14.34 -15.06 -18.01
CA MET A 365 15.17 -14.10 -17.28
C MET A 365 15.11 -12.70 -17.90
N ASP A 366 15.15 -12.58 -19.23
CA ASP A 366 15.04 -11.30 -19.93
C ASP A 366 13.66 -10.64 -19.70
N ARG A 367 12.60 -11.44 -19.57
CA ARG A 367 11.24 -10.97 -19.28
C ARG A 367 11.13 -10.49 -17.85
N LEU A 368 11.53 -11.31 -16.89
CA LEU A 368 11.50 -11.00 -15.46
C LEU A 368 12.45 -9.85 -15.10
N ALA A 369 13.55 -9.67 -15.84
CA ALA A 369 14.46 -8.55 -15.67
C ALA A 369 13.81 -7.19 -15.99
N LYS A 370 12.74 -7.14 -16.79
CA LYS A 370 11.97 -5.89 -17.05
C LYS A 370 11.10 -5.48 -15.86
N LEU A 371 10.83 -6.42 -14.95
CA LEU A 371 9.97 -6.22 -13.78
C LEU A 371 10.77 -5.83 -12.55
N LYS A 372 12.11 -5.98 -12.57
CA LYS A 372 12.98 -5.65 -11.44
C LYS A 372 13.05 -4.13 -11.20
N ARG A 373 13.31 -3.74 -9.95
CA ARG A 373 13.67 -2.36 -9.61
C ARG A 373 15.07 -1.99 -10.14
N PRO A 374 15.36 -0.72 -10.43
CA PRO A 374 16.70 -0.27 -10.79
C PRO A 374 17.77 -0.75 -9.80
N GLY A 375 18.91 -1.24 -10.28
CA GLY A 375 19.98 -1.80 -9.43
C GLY A 375 19.70 -3.18 -8.80
N GLY A 376 18.44 -3.64 -8.80
CA GLY A 376 18.09 -4.97 -8.31
C GLY A 376 18.65 -6.09 -9.19
N LYS A 377 19.31 -7.07 -8.58
CA LYS A 377 19.79 -8.30 -9.24
C LYS A 377 18.85 -9.46 -8.90
N PRO A 378 18.21 -10.11 -9.90
CA PRO A 378 17.42 -11.30 -9.66
C PRO A 378 18.32 -12.45 -9.14
N LYS A 379 17.83 -13.21 -8.17
CA LYS A 379 18.51 -14.42 -7.66
C LYS A 379 17.79 -15.66 -8.20
N VAL A 380 18.54 -16.56 -8.83
CA VAL A 380 18.02 -17.83 -9.35
C VAL A 380 18.49 -18.96 -8.47
N ILE A 381 17.57 -19.82 -8.06
CA ILE A 381 17.82 -21.03 -7.27
C ILE A 381 17.23 -22.19 -8.07
N ASP A 382 18.10 -23.05 -8.59
CA ASP A 382 17.72 -24.26 -9.31
C ASP A 382 17.44 -25.40 -8.30
N GLY A 383 16.30 -26.08 -8.43
CA GLY A 383 15.94 -27.27 -7.65
C GLY A 383 15.53 -28.43 -8.58
N ASP A 384 15.31 -29.61 -8.00
CA ASP A 384 14.86 -30.79 -8.75
C ASP A 384 13.43 -30.59 -9.27
N GLY A 385 13.29 -30.32 -10.56
CA GLY A 385 11.99 -30.15 -11.24
C GLY A 385 11.35 -28.76 -11.10
N GLU A 386 11.98 -27.84 -10.35
CA GLU A 386 11.52 -26.45 -10.21
C GLU A 386 12.69 -25.46 -10.23
N THR A 387 12.43 -24.25 -10.72
CA THR A 387 13.39 -23.14 -10.68
C THR A 387 12.75 -21.94 -9.99
N ARG A 388 13.37 -21.47 -8.90
CA ARG A 388 12.89 -20.31 -8.15
C ARG A 388 13.67 -19.07 -8.56
N ILE A 389 12.96 -18.04 -8.99
CA ILE A 389 13.54 -16.75 -9.39
C ILE A 389 13.01 -15.68 -8.45
N ILE A 390 13.90 -15.13 -7.64
CA ILE A 390 13.59 -14.05 -6.69
C ILE A 390 13.93 -12.73 -7.36
N ILE A 391 12.90 -11.92 -7.60
CA ILE A 391 13.02 -10.65 -8.29
C ILE A 391 12.82 -9.51 -7.29
N PRO A 392 13.82 -8.66 -7.07
CA PRO A 392 13.62 -7.42 -6.33
C PRO A 392 12.77 -6.45 -7.17
N THR A 393 11.55 -6.14 -6.73
CA THR A 393 10.60 -5.31 -7.49
C THR A 393 9.69 -4.49 -6.59
N ASP A 394 9.48 -3.23 -6.96
CA ASP A 394 8.57 -2.32 -6.27
C ASP A 394 7.14 -2.39 -6.86
N ARG A 395 6.92 -3.23 -7.88
CA ARG A 395 5.62 -3.41 -8.53
C ARG A 395 4.65 -4.21 -7.67
N PHE A 396 3.36 -3.98 -7.88
CA PHE A 396 2.31 -4.83 -7.30
C PHE A 396 2.43 -6.26 -7.82
N LEU A 397 2.08 -7.25 -7.00
CA LEU A 397 2.18 -8.66 -7.39
C LEU A 397 1.31 -8.95 -8.62
N GLN A 398 0.13 -8.32 -8.71
CA GLN A 398 -0.75 -8.45 -9.86
C GLN A 398 -0.11 -7.97 -11.16
N GLU A 399 0.66 -6.87 -11.16
CA GLU A 399 1.40 -6.43 -12.35
C GLU A 399 2.47 -7.44 -12.79
N VAL A 400 3.03 -8.19 -11.83
CA VAL A 400 3.99 -9.27 -12.12
C VAL A 400 3.26 -10.48 -12.70
N VAL A 401 2.11 -10.84 -12.15
CA VAL A 401 1.23 -11.90 -12.67
C VAL A 401 0.78 -11.59 -14.11
N ASP A 402 0.30 -10.38 -14.37
CA ASP A 402 -0.16 -9.94 -15.69
C ASP A 402 0.96 -9.92 -16.74
N ALA A 403 2.21 -9.78 -16.29
CA ALA A 403 3.39 -9.81 -17.15
C ALA A 403 3.89 -11.23 -17.49
N VAL A 404 3.33 -12.28 -16.89
CA VAL A 404 3.66 -13.68 -17.20
C VAL A 404 2.93 -14.11 -18.48
N ASP A 405 3.62 -14.07 -19.61
CA ASP A 405 3.13 -14.55 -20.92
C ASP A 405 3.70 -15.92 -21.34
N PHE A 406 4.73 -16.39 -20.64
CA PHE A 406 5.53 -17.57 -20.95
C PHE A 406 5.04 -18.89 -20.31
N GLY A 407 3.95 -18.84 -19.55
CA GLY A 407 3.37 -19.99 -18.87
C GLY A 407 1.94 -19.72 -18.41
N SER A 408 1.36 -20.69 -17.73
CA SER A 408 0.12 -20.53 -16.99
C SER A 408 0.46 -20.24 -15.54
N VAL A 409 -0.05 -19.14 -15.00
CA VAL A 409 0.09 -18.82 -13.57
C VAL A 409 -0.85 -19.74 -12.79
N GLY A 410 -0.29 -20.45 -11.82
CA GLY A 410 -0.99 -21.32 -10.89
C GLY A 410 -1.22 -20.63 -9.54
N ASP A 411 -0.76 -21.26 -8.45
CA ASP A 411 -0.89 -20.72 -7.10
C ASP A 411 -0.16 -19.37 -6.96
N VAL A 412 -0.89 -18.35 -6.52
CA VAL A 412 -0.37 -17.02 -6.19
C VAL A 412 -0.52 -16.82 -4.69
N ASP A 413 0.60 -16.75 -4.00
CA ASP A 413 0.70 -16.41 -2.58
C ASP A 413 1.00 -14.92 -2.48
N GLU A 414 -0.05 -14.12 -2.28
CA GLU A 414 0.08 -12.67 -2.12
C GLU A 414 0.88 -12.27 -0.89
N VAL A 415 0.93 -13.15 0.12
CA VAL A 415 1.57 -12.92 1.42
C VAL A 415 3.08 -13.12 1.32
N GLU A 416 3.51 -14.25 0.78
CA GLU A 416 4.93 -14.51 0.48
C GLU A 416 5.41 -13.81 -0.79
N ARG A 417 4.49 -13.11 -1.49
CA ARG A 417 4.70 -12.52 -2.81
C ARG A 417 5.29 -13.56 -3.77
N ARG A 418 4.72 -14.75 -3.76
CA ARG A 418 5.18 -15.89 -4.54
C ARG A 418 4.14 -16.25 -5.57
N LEU A 419 4.56 -16.58 -6.79
CA LEU A 419 3.65 -17.08 -7.82
C LEU A 419 4.27 -18.30 -8.49
N THR A 420 3.44 -19.30 -8.75
CA THR A 420 3.84 -20.53 -9.43
C THR A 420 3.50 -20.42 -10.91
N VAL A 421 4.42 -20.77 -11.80
CA VAL A 421 4.22 -20.75 -13.25
C VAL A 421 4.49 -22.13 -13.81
N THR A 422 3.50 -22.71 -14.49
CA THR A 422 3.67 -23.93 -15.28
C THR A 422 3.94 -23.56 -16.73
N LEU A 423 5.04 -24.04 -17.31
CA LEU A 423 5.41 -23.69 -18.69
C LEU A 423 4.42 -24.26 -19.70
N LYS A 424 4.10 -23.48 -20.74
CA LYS A 424 3.31 -23.98 -21.88
C LYS A 424 4.15 -24.99 -22.67
N PRO A 425 3.65 -26.20 -22.97
CA PRO A 425 4.38 -27.16 -23.80
C PRO A 425 4.63 -26.55 -25.19
N GLN A 426 5.88 -26.62 -25.67
CA GLN A 426 6.21 -26.17 -27.02
C GLN A 426 5.42 -27.01 -28.04
N PRO A 427 4.76 -26.38 -29.04
CA PRO A 427 4.19 -27.14 -30.14
C PRO A 427 5.30 -27.88 -30.87
N LYS A 428 5.20 -29.21 -30.95
CA LYS A 428 6.07 -30.04 -31.79
C LYS A 428 5.98 -29.48 -33.21
N GLN A 429 7.11 -29.04 -33.76
CA GLN A 429 7.23 -28.74 -35.19
C GLN A 429 6.90 -30.03 -35.95
N THR A 430 5.75 -30.05 -36.63
CA THR A 430 5.42 -31.11 -37.58
C THR A 430 6.41 -31.01 -38.75
N PRO A 431 7.14 -32.08 -39.12
CA PRO A 431 8.04 -32.05 -40.26
C PRO A 431 7.26 -31.70 -41.53
N GLN A 432 7.74 -30.69 -42.23
CA GLN A 432 7.29 -30.27 -43.54
C GLN A 432 7.48 -31.46 -44.50
N GLN A 433 6.37 -32.02 -45.00
CA GLN A 433 6.41 -33.04 -46.04
C GLN A 433 6.94 -32.41 -47.33
N ASP A 434 8.16 -32.77 -47.69
CA ASP A 434 8.67 -32.68 -49.05
C ASP A 434 7.74 -33.46 -49.98
N GLY A 435 7.07 -32.75 -50.89
CA GLY A 435 6.33 -33.36 -51.98
C GLY A 435 7.32 -33.99 -52.97
N PRO A 436 7.10 -35.23 -53.44
CA PRO A 436 7.93 -35.80 -54.47
C PRO A 436 7.53 -35.21 -55.83
N GLY A 437 8.53 -34.71 -56.56
CA GLY A 437 8.41 -34.53 -58.00
C GLY A 437 8.23 -35.87 -58.69
N ASN A 438 7.13 -36.00 -59.42
CA ASN A 438 7.10 -36.49 -60.80
C ASN A 438 5.78 -36.08 -61.46
#